data_AF-R4Z7W1-F1
#
_entry.id   AF-R4Z7W1-F1
#
_cell.length_a   1.000
_cell.length_b   1.000
_cell.length_c   1.000
_cell.angle_alpha   90.00
_cell.angle_beta   90.00
_cell.angle_gamma   90.00
#
_symmetry.space_group_name_H-M   'P 1'
#
loop_
_entity.id
_entity.type
_entity.pdbx_description
1 polymer ?
#
loop_
_entity_poly.entity_id
_entity_poly.type
_entity_poly.pdbx_seq_one_letter_code
_entity_poly.pdbx_strand_id
1 'polypeptide(L)'
;MFNASAVTHLITSVEDLKSTCRPLLSSDIPFVPSQNHNNTLNVLNQALDSDLFSSEVREFITKVRGQHYDSLCYITETGDLVLPKGTSLGHLGQLPDLARTSGIYMIVQTDSDNGYIGSSIDLASRLRSHRDLASSNSMTGTQHRLYSLVQEHSADSFTFHHIHTGTNFVEQFVSSHPKYNLTTKDVELLTAFTKYELAVVEQSYLEAFKPSLNGRYIATTSTHPHMLTSVVDPIPNIEVPLIAEEPLHEKLNHDVDTTPKVDISHWTTDENLPVQIYDMDSNPLGSFKSLRSAAQELRTSHQLLSRYAKSVSHWHSPHLDIDINIEIKGIDKEGTVVHPSVNSHPTLVHNLELVEDRIYAISTDLKAIFGDYPSVYAAAAAHQVVDYKRINRYIGMKKLTKTNLGTFYFTAHEETLKKLSARKRHESKPVVVLDLNTNISQQYPSVTKASKALKLHHDYINKHLDRGVYMSLDGTRRFKFTSGQ
;
A
#
# COMPACT_ATOMS: atom_id res chain seq x y z
N MET A 1 23.54 2.62 25.47
CA MET A 1 22.10 2.46 25.16
C MET A 1 21.42 3.71 25.65
N PHE A 2 20.83 4.50 24.76
CA PHE A 2 20.12 5.72 25.16
C PHE A 2 18.79 5.33 25.79
N ASN A 3 18.54 5.82 27.01
CA ASN A 3 17.22 5.72 27.60
C ASN A 3 16.35 6.79 26.93
N ALA A 4 15.30 6.37 26.24
CA ALA A 4 14.26 7.28 25.75
C ALA A 4 13.41 7.86 26.90
N SER A 5 13.72 7.52 28.15
CA SER A 5 12.98 7.97 29.34
C SER A 5 13.62 9.22 29.94
N ALA A 6 13.29 10.39 29.39
CA ALA A 6 13.29 11.65 30.13
C ALA A 6 12.64 12.75 29.28
N VAL A 7 11.33 12.90 29.50
CA VAL A 7 10.53 14.12 29.38
C VAL A 7 11.35 15.40 29.14
N THR A 8 11.20 15.93 27.93
CA THR A 8 10.95 17.34 27.58
C THR A 8 11.42 18.40 28.58
N HIS A 9 12.71 18.74 28.57
CA HIS A 9 13.06 20.15 28.76
C HIS A 9 12.86 20.88 27.43
N LEU A 10 11.76 21.61 27.29
CA LEU A 10 11.57 22.61 26.25
C LEU A 10 12.61 23.72 26.47
N ILE A 11 13.79 23.54 25.89
CA ILE A 11 14.85 24.56 25.93
C ILE A 11 14.53 25.57 24.83
N THR A 12 14.21 26.79 25.27
CA THR A 12 13.66 27.87 24.44
C THR A 12 14.73 28.72 23.73
N SER A 13 16.03 28.48 23.97
CA SER A 13 17.13 29.20 23.33
C SER A 13 18.36 28.32 23.06
N VAL A 14 19.03 28.55 21.92
CA VAL A 14 20.29 27.87 21.51
C VAL A 14 21.51 28.40 22.27
N GLU A 15 21.38 29.57 22.91
CA GLU A 15 22.47 30.20 23.66
C GLU A 15 22.71 29.56 25.03
N ASP A 16 21.66 29.02 25.67
CA ASP A 16 21.79 28.27 26.93
C ASP A 16 22.33 26.84 26.74
N LEU A 17 22.30 26.30 25.51
CA LEU A 17 22.72 24.94 25.18
C LEU A 17 24.24 24.74 25.10
N LYS A 18 25.01 25.80 24.81
CA LYS A 18 26.42 25.68 24.43
C LYS A 18 27.37 25.33 25.58
N SER A 19 26.97 25.53 26.84
CA SER A 19 27.86 25.26 27.99
C SER A 19 27.69 23.88 28.64
N THR A 20 26.59 23.17 28.39
CA THR A 20 26.24 21.91 29.09
C THR A 20 25.79 20.77 28.16
N CYS A 21 25.72 21.00 26.85
CA CYS A 21 25.32 19.97 25.88
C CYS A 21 26.39 19.81 24.80
N ARG A 22 26.57 18.58 24.31
CA ARG A 22 27.41 18.28 23.14
C ARG A 22 26.55 17.93 21.93
N PRO A 23 27.01 18.19 20.68
CA PRO A 23 26.31 17.69 19.50
C PRO A 23 26.19 16.17 19.51
N LEU A 24 25.07 15.67 18.96
CA LEU A 24 24.92 14.24 18.67
C LEU A 24 25.81 13.90 17.47
N LEU A 25 26.83 13.09 17.69
CA LEU A 25 27.84 12.75 16.69
C LEU A 25 27.42 11.50 15.91
N SER A 26 27.99 11.31 14.71
CA SER A 26 27.79 10.09 13.93
C SER A 26 28.24 8.81 14.67
N SER A 27 29.22 8.91 15.57
CA SER A 27 29.62 7.81 16.45
C SER A 27 28.54 7.39 17.44
N ASP A 28 27.61 8.28 17.79
CA ASP A 28 26.50 8.00 18.69
C ASP A 28 25.34 7.29 17.96
N ILE A 29 25.28 7.39 16.63
CA ILE A 29 24.25 6.77 15.79
C ILE A 29 24.94 5.84 14.78
N PRO A 30 25.16 4.55 15.13
CA PRO A 30 25.88 3.65 14.24
C PRO A 30 25.16 3.53 12.90
N PHE A 31 25.95 3.38 11.84
CA PHE A 31 25.42 3.06 10.52
C PHE A 31 24.69 1.72 10.56
N VAL A 32 23.42 1.70 10.15
CA VAL A 32 22.63 0.47 10.07
C VAL A 32 22.03 0.35 8.66
N PRO A 33 22.32 -0.72 7.92
CA PRO A 33 21.73 -0.96 6.61
C PRO A 33 20.20 -1.02 6.67
N SER A 34 19.51 -0.28 5.79
CA SER A 34 18.05 -0.39 5.61
C SER A 34 17.63 -1.73 5.00
N GLN A 35 16.34 -2.05 5.04
CA GLN A 35 15.82 -3.22 4.34
C GLN A 35 16.06 -3.08 2.83
N ASN A 36 16.60 -4.13 2.20
CA ASN A 36 17.04 -4.17 0.79
C ASN A 36 18.25 -3.29 0.45
N HIS A 37 19.03 -2.83 1.44
CA HIS A 37 20.22 -1.98 1.25
C HIS A 37 21.15 -2.48 0.14
N ASN A 38 21.68 -3.71 0.25
CA ASN A 38 22.65 -4.25 -0.72
C ASN A 38 22.08 -4.29 -2.14
N ASN A 39 20.83 -4.75 -2.30
CA ASN A 39 20.20 -4.83 -3.62
C ASN A 39 20.00 -3.43 -4.22
N THR A 40 19.52 -2.48 -3.42
CA THR A 40 19.27 -1.11 -3.87
C THR A 40 20.58 -0.43 -4.24
N LEU A 41 21.61 -0.55 -3.39
CA LEU A 41 22.93 0.01 -3.64
C LEU A 41 23.57 -0.58 -4.90
N ASN A 42 23.42 -1.89 -5.13
CA ASN A 42 23.93 -2.54 -6.34
C ASN A 42 23.26 -1.97 -7.59
N VAL A 43 21.93 -1.84 -7.60
CA VAL A 43 21.19 -1.24 -8.75
C VAL A 43 21.61 0.21 -8.97
N LEU A 44 21.78 0.99 -7.90
CA LEU A 44 22.21 2.39 -8.01
C LEU A 44 23.65 2.52 -8.52
N ASN A 45 24.56 1.65 -8.10
CA ASN A 45 25.92 1.62 -8.63
C ASN A 45 25.92 1.25 -10.12
N GLN A 46 25.15 0.24 -10.52
CA GLN A 46 24.98 -0.11 -11.94
C GLN A 46 24.41 1.06 -12.76
N ALA A 47 23.53 1.88 -12.17
CA ALA A 47 23.01 3.08 -12.82
C ALA A 47 24.08 4.16 -13.00
N LEU A 48 25.05 4.28 -12.09
CA LEU A 48 26.20 5.19 -12.23
C LEU A 48 27.20 4.74 -13.31
N ASP A 49 27.19 3.45 -13.65
CA ASP A 49 28.03 2.92 -14.74
C ASP A 49 27.29 2.93 -16.09
N SER A 50 26.01 3.32 -16.11
CA SER A 50 25.17 3.28 -17.30
C SER A 50 25.16 4.60 -18.07
N ASP A 51 25.33 4.52 -19.38
CA ASP A 51 25.20 5.66 -20.30
C ASP A 51 23.73 6.09 -20.55
N LEU A 52 22.77 5.43 -19.90
CA LEU A 52 21.36 5.87 -19.87
C LEU A 52 21.16 7.17 -19.08
N PHE A 53 22.14 7.55 -18.26
CA PHE A 53 22.11 8.75 -17.43
C PHE A 53 23.29 9.67 -17.80
N SER A 54 23.05 10.96 -17.66
CA SER A 54 24.00 11.97 -18.09
C SER A 54 25.31 11.91 -17.29
N SER A 55 26.45 12.04 -17.98
CA SER A 55 27.78 12.01 -17.37
C SER A 55 27.92 13.00 -16.22
N GLU A 56 27.41 14.22 -16.38
CA GLU A 56 27.47 15.30 -15.40
C GLU A 56 26.71 14.94 -14.11
N VAL A 57 25.57 14.24 -14.25
CA VAL A 57 24.75 13.80 -13.13
C VAL A 57 25.43 12.64 -12.39
N ARG A 58 26.01 11.70 -13.13
CA ARG A 58 26.77 10.58 -12.56
C ARG A 58 28.02 11.04 -11.81
N GLU A 59 28.76 12.00 -12.38
CA GLU A 59 29.91 12.65 -11.74
C GLU A 59 29.50 13.41 -10.47
N PHE A 60 28.42 14.18 -10.54
CA PHE A 60 27.87 14.88 -9.38
C PHE A 60 27.52 13.92 -8.24
N ILE A 61 26.76 12.86 -8.53
CA ILE A 61 26.36 11.88 -7.52
C ILE A 61 27.59 11.23 -6.90
N THR A 62 28.58 10.84 -7.71
CA THR A 62 29.82 10.21 -7.23
C THR A 62 30.59 11.12 -6.28
N LYS A 63 30.59 12.44 -6.53
CA LYS A 63 31.24 13.44 -5.68
C LYS A 63 30.50 13.72 -4.38
N VAL A 64 29.17 13.65 -4.39
CA VAL A 64 28.31 14.12 -3.29
C VAL A 64 27.80 12.99 -2.39
N ARG A 65 27.67 11.77 -2.93
CA ARG A 65 27.17 10.62 -2.16
C ARG A 65 28.03 10.31 -0.95
N GLY A 66 27.38 9.87 0.13
CA GLY A 66 28.05 9.46 1.36
C GLY A 66 28.74 10.58 2.13
N GLN A 67 28.46 11.85 1.82
CA GLN A 67 28.86 12.95 2.71
C GLN A 67 28.10 12.81 4.04
N HIS A 68 28.84 12.90 5.15
CA HIS A 68 28.26 12.83 6.49
C HIS A 68 27.50 14.12 6.78
N TYR A 69 26.26 13.98 7.25
CA TYR A 69 25.43 15.11 7.66
C TYR A 69 25.32 15.16 9.18
N ASP A 70 25.27 16.37 9.71
CA ASP A 70 25.21 16.61 11.14
C ASP A 70 23.78 16.42 11.66
N SER A 71 23.67 15.73 12.79
CA SER A 71 22.45 15.77 13.58
C SER A 71 22.20 17.19 14.06
N LEU A 72 20.93 17.61 14.05
CA LEU A 72 20.48 18.85 14.67
C LEU A 72 20.19 18.68 16.17
N CYS A 73 20.32 17.46 16.68
CA CYS A 73 20.13 17.14 18.09
C CYS A 73 21.41 17.30 18.91
N TYR A 74 21.22 17.51 20.20
CA TYR A 74 22.30 17.55 21.19
C TYR A 74 22.06 16.47 22.25
N ILE A 75 23.11 16.16 23.01
CA ILE A 75 23.05 15.29 24.18
C ILE A 75 23.50 16.12 25.40
N THR A 76 22.72 16.05 26.48
CA THR A 76 23.10 16.64 27.78
C THR A 76 24.23 15.85 28.45
N GLU A 77 24.84 16.39 29.49
CA GLU A 77 25.80 15.64 30.33
C GLU A 77 25.21 14.36 30.94
N THR A 78 23.89 14.34 31.20
CA THR A 78 23.16 13.18 31.73
C THR A 78 22.84 12.12 30.68
N GLY A 79 23.08 12.40 29.40
CA GLY A 79 22.83 11.48 28.29
C GLY A 79 21.45 11.64 27.63
N ASP A 80 20.72 12.69 27.96
CA ASP A 80 19.37 12.95 27.44
C ASP A 80 19.44 13.62 26.06
N LEU A 81 18.52 13.23 25.17
CA LEU A 81 18.43 13.78 23.83
C LEU A 81 17.69 15.13 23.84
N VAL A 82 18.37 16.17 23.39
CA VAL A 82 17.77 17.49 23.17
C VAL A 82 17.40 17.62 21.70
N LEU A 83 16.10 17.84 21.45
CA LEU A 83 15.56 18.04 20.11
C LEU A 83 15.56 19.54 19.74
N PRO A 84 15.77 19.86 18.45
CA PRO A 84 15.62 21.23 17.96
C PRO A 84 14.17 21.69 18.08
N LYS A 85 13.95 23.02 17.99
CA LYS A 85 12.60 23.60 18.05
C LYS A 85 11.68 22.94 17.03
N GLY A 86 10.57 22.40 17.52
CA GLY A 86 9.58 21.71 16.70
C GLY A 86 8.35 22.57 16.36
N THR A 87 7.46 21.99 15.55
CA THR A 87 6.18 22.56 15.15
C THR A 87 5.05 21.62 15.58
N SER A 88 4.08 22.12 16.34
CA SER A 88 2.91 21.33 16.76
C SER A 88 2.07 20.89 15.54
N LEU A 89 1.53 19.67 15.59
CA LEU A 89 0.65 19.15 14.54
C LEU A 89 -0.75 19.80 14.55
N GLY A 90 -1.21 20.28 15.71
CA GLY A 90 -2.49 20.99 15.84
C GLY A 90 -2.41 22.48 15.46
N HIS A 91 -1.21 23.05 15.43
CA HIS A 91 -1.03 24.48 15.15
C HIS A 91 -1.40 24.85 13.71
N LEU A 92 -2.41 25.71 13.55
CA LEU A 92 -2.90 26.16 12.23
C LEU A 92 -2.09 27.28 11.57
N GLY A 93 -1.05 27.81 12.22
CA GLY A 93 -0.25 28.92 11.70
C GLY A 93 0.71 28.57 10.56
N GLN A 94 1.53 29.57 10.21
CA GLN A 94 2.50 29.48 9.13
C GLN A 94 3.49 28.33 9.39
N LEU A 95 3.67 27.48 8.39
CA LEU A 95 4.64 26.40 8.45
C LEU A 95 6.06 26.95 8.48
N PRO A 96 7.00 26.30 9.19
CA PRO A 96 8.41 26.65 9.11
C PRO A 96 8.90 26.54 7.66
N ASP A 97 9.93 27.32 7.33
CA ASP A 97 10.58 27.27 6.02
C ASP A 97 11.42 25.99 5.88
N LEU A 98 10.72 24.89 5.62
CA LEU A 98 11.27 23.56 5.33
C LEU A 98 11.05 23.17 3.87
N ALA A 99 10.75 24.17 3.01
CA ALA A 99 10.46 23.92 1.62
C ALA A 99 11.70 23.33 0.94
N ARG A 100 11.54 22.19 0.25
CA ARG A 100 12.62 21.49 -0.47
C ARG A 100 13.75 20.95 0.41
N THR A 101 13.64 21.07 1.73
CA THR A 101 14.55 20.44 2.68
C THR A 101 14.22 18.96 2.76
N SER A 102 15.20 18.10 2.45
CA SER A 102 15.11 16.67 2.75
C SER A 102 15.73 16.38 4.11
N GLY A 103 15.31 15.28 4.76
CA GLY A 103 15.88 14.91 6.04
C GLY A 103 15.07 13.92 6.84
N ILE A 104 15.51 13.74 8.09
CA ILE A 104 14.86 12.92 9.11
C ILE A 104 14.11 13.83 10.05
N TYR A 105 12.93 13.40 10.46
CA TYR A 105 12.11 14.06 11.46
C TYR A 105 11.70 13.10 12.57
N MET A 106 11.41 13.67 13.73
CA MET A 106 10.82 12.99 14.86
C MET A 106 9.50 13.67 15.24
N ILE A 107 8.46 12.89 15.51
CA ILE A 107 7.23 13.39 16.13
C ILE A 107 7.18 12.84 17.55
N VAL A 108 7.09 13.74 18.53
CA VAL A 108 7.04 13.36 19.96
C VAL A 108 5.75 13.86 20.57
N GLN A 109 5.14 13.03 21.42
CA GLN A 109 4.01 13.43 22.24
C GLN A 109 4.50 14.11 23.53
N THR A 110 3.93 15.27 23.85
CA THR A 110 4.21 16.04 25.07
C THR A 110 4.01 15.17 26.32
N ASP A 111 4.92 15.30 27.28
CA ASP A 111 4.92 14.63 28.59
C ASP A 111 4.85 13.09 28.53
N SER A 112 5.37 12.48 27.46
CA SER A 112 5.43 11.03 27.32
C SER A 112 6.66 10.55 26.54
N ASP A 113 6.96 9.26 26.63
CA ASP A 113 8.03 8.62 25.85
C ASP A 113 7.57 8.20 24.43
N ASN A 114 6.39 8.67 23.99
CA ASN A 114 5.83 8.30 22.70
C ASN A 114 6.48 9.12 21.58
N GLY A 115 7.24 8.43 20.73
CA GLY A 115 7.94 9.01 19.60
C GLY A 115 7.70 8.26 18.30
N TYR A 116 7.78 8.96 17.18
CA TYR A 116 7.78 8.44 15.82
C TYR A 116 8.94 9.04 15.03
N ILE A 117 9.68 8.23 14.28
CA ILE A 117 10.74 8.70 13.37
C ILE A 117 10.36 8.37 11.93
N GLY A 118 10.64 9.29 11.02
CA GLY A 118 10.55 9.04 9.59
C GLY A 118 11.45 9.96 8.77
N SER A 119 11.54 9.68 7.46
CA SER A 119 12.28 10.50 6.51
C SER A 119 11.39 11.09 5.41
N SER A 120 11.86 12.16 4.77
CA SER A 120 11.23 12.74 3.58
C SER A 120 12.24 13.46 2.69
N ILE A 121 11.97 13.44 1.38
CA ILE A 121 12.67 14.28 0.38
C ILE A 121 12.23 15.75 0.47
N ASP A 122 11.07 16.00 1.08
CA ASP A 122 10.49 17.32 1.31
C ASP A 122 9.77 17.30 2.66
N LEU A 123 10.39 17.92 3.66
CA LEU A 123 9.89 17.96 5.03
C LEU A 123 8.66 18.87 5.16
N ALA A 124 8.55 19.98 4.42
CA ALA A 124 7.37 20.83 4.43
C ALA A 124 6.13 20.09 3.91
N SER A 125 6.26 19.36 2.81
CA SER A 125 5.16 18.53 2.29
C SER A 125 4.81 17.39 3.24
N ARG A 126 5.80 16.79 3.92
CA ARG A 126 5.55 15.73 4.90
C ARG A 126 4.85 16.25 6.15
N LEU A 127 5.25 17.39 6.69
CA LEU A 127 4.60 18.03 7.83
C LEU A 127 3.13 18.37 7.51
N ARG A 128 2.86 18.93 6.33
CA ARG A 128 1.47 19.16 5.86
C ARG A 128 0.66 17.88 5.85
N SER A 129 1.20 16.81 5.26
CA SER A 129 0.53 15.51 5.24
C SER A 129 0.20 14.99 6.64
N HIS A 130 1.12 15.12 7.61
CA HIS A 130 0.85 14.73 9.01
C HIS A 130 -0.25 15.59 9.63
N ARG A 131 -0.28 16.89 9.39
CA ARG A 131 -1.33 17.80 9.88
C ARG A 131 -2.71 17.50 9.29
N ASP A 132 -2.77 17.28 7.98
CA ASP A 132 -4.01 16.95 7.27
C ASP A 132 -4.58 15.62 7.78
N LEU A 133 -3.70 14.65 8.04
CA LEU A 133 -4.06 13.36 8.63
C LEU A 133 -4.50 13.51 10.09
N ALA A 134 -3.78 14.28 10.90
CA ALA A 134 -4.15 14.58 12.28
C ALA A 134 -5.52 15.27 12.40
N SER A 135 -5.93 16.01 11.37
CA SER A 135 -7.21 16.74 11.30
C SER A 135 -8.34 15.95 10.61
N SER A 136 -8.06 14.75 10.10
CA SER A 136 -9.02 13.98 9.29
C SER A 136 -9.95 13.13 10.15
N ASN A 137 -11.27 13.34 10.00
CA ASN A 137 -12.31 12.55 10.67
C ASN A 137 -12.52 11.14 10.06
N SER A 138 -12.01 10.87 8.85
CA SER A 138 -12.34 9.63 8.14
C SER A 138 -11.28 8.53 8.25
N MET A 139 -10.01 8.87 8.46
CA MET A 139 -8.83 7.99 8.67
C MET A 139 -8.90 6.57 8.06
N THR A 140 -9.51 6.46 6.87
CA THR A 140 -9.64 5.22 6.11
C THR A 140 -8.30 4.91 5.50
N GLY A 141 -7.56 3.94 6.06
CA GLY A 141 -6.37 3.37 5.45
C GLY A 141 -5.05 3.54 6.21
N THR A 142 -5.02 4.25 7.33
CA THR A 142 -3.82 4.39 8.17
C THR A 142 -4.03 3.75 9.53
N GLN A 143 -3.88 2.43 9.63
CA GLN A 143 -3.75 1.71 10.92
C GLN A 143 -2.38 2.01 11.59
N HIS A 144 -1.95 3.27 11.59
CA HIS A 144 -0.65 3.66 12.10
C HIS A 144 -0.82 4.15 13.54
N ARG A 145 -0.10 3.52 14.48
CA ARG A 145 -0.19 3.75 15.93
C ARG A 145 -0.13 5.24 16.32
N LEU A 146 0.70 6.02 15.62
CA LEU A 146 0.77 7.49 15.78
C LEU A 146 -0.62 8.15 15.73
N TYR A 147 -1.41 7.90 14.68
CA TYR A 147 -2.67 8.63 14.49
C TYR A 147 -3.78 8.16 15.43
N SER A 148 -3.71 6.92 15.94
CA SER A 148 -4.59 6.48 17.02
C SER A 148 -4.37 7.30 18.29
N LEU A 149 -3.11 7.58 18.64
CA LEU A 149 -2.79 8.40 19.82
C LEU A 149 -3.02 9.90 19.60
N VAL A 150 -2.84 10.40 18.38
CA VAL A 150 -3.22 11.78 18.01
C VAL A 150 -4.71 12.02 18.23
N GLN A 151 -5.56 11.04 17.93
CA GLN A 151 -7.00 11.13 18.22
C GLN A 151 -7.30 11.10 19.72
N GLU A 152 -6.58 10.30 20.48
CA GLU A 152 -6.78 10.17 21.93
C GLU A 152 -6.35 11.41 22.70
N HIS A 153 -5.23 12.03 22.29
CA HIS A 153 -4.57 13.09 23.06
C HIS A 153 -4.56 14.47 22.38
N SER A 154 -5.30 14.66 21.29
CA SER A 154 -5.25 15.85 20.42
C SER A 154 -3.93 15.99 19.64
N ALA A 155 -4.04 16.54 18.42
CA ALA A 155 -2.90 16.89 17.58
C ALA A 155 -1.98 17.96 18.20
N ASP A 156 -2.51 18.80 19.08
CA ASP A 156 -1.72 19.83 19.78
C ASP A 156 -0.66 19.22 20.71
N SER A 157 -0.90 18.00 21.20
CA SER A 157 0.00 17.27 22.08
C SER A 157 1.16 16.61 21.33
N PHE A 158 1.27 16.79 20.01
CA PHE A 158 2.33 16.19 19.19
C PHE A 158 3.13 17.26 18.47
N THR A 159 4.45 17.16 18.58
CA THR A 159 5.37 18.12 17.97
C THR A 159 6.28 17.44 16.96
N PHE A 160 6.34 18.01 15.76
CA PHE A 160 7.24 17.60 14.68
C PHE A 160 8.57 18.34 14.81
N HIS A 161 9.67 17.60 14.88
CA HIS A 161 11.04 18.09 14.97
C HIS A 161 11.82 17.66 13.73
N HIS A 162 12.44 18.60 13.02
CA HIS A 162 13.43 18.29 12.00
C HIS A 162 14.76 18.00 12.70
N ILE A 163 15.20 16.75 12.71
CA ILE A 163 16.33 16.30 13.55
C ILE A 163 17.63 16.09 12.77
N HIS A 164 17.55 15.99 11.45
CA HIS A 164 18.72 15.78 10.60
C HIS A 164 18.43 16.26 9.18
N THR A 165 19.32 17.09 8.63
CA THR A 165 19.23 17.55 7.25
C THR A 165 19.85 16.51 6.33
N GLY A 166 19.08 16.00 5.37
CA GLY A 166 19.59 15.12 4.33
C GLY A 166 19.96 15.91 3.08
N THR A 167 20.55 15.21 2.11
CA THR A 167 20.79 15.79 0.78
C THR A 167 19.63 15.54 -0.15
N ASN A 168 19.10 16.62 -0.71
CA ASN A 168 18.21 16.54 -1.85
C ASN A 168 19.07 16.68 -3.12
N PHE A 169 19.44 15.55 -3.72
CA PHE A 169 20.36 15.52 -4.85
C PHE A 169 19.83 16.32 -6.04
N VAL A 170 18.51 16.38 -6.25
CA VAL A 170 17.89 17.17 -7.32
C VAL A 170 18.14 18.66 -7.07
N GLU A 171 17.80 19.17 -5.89
CA GLU A 171 17.95 20.59 -5.57
C GLU A 171 19.42 21.02 -5.53
N GLN A 172 20.30 20.18 -4.98
CA GLN A 172 21.74 20.47 -4.95
C GLN A 172 22.37 20.42 -6.35
N PHE A 173 21.92 19.51 -7.22
CA PHE A 173 22.36 19.49 -8.62
C PHE A 173 21.91 20.76 -9.35
N VAL A 174 20.63 21.12 -9.27
CA VAL A 174 20.08 22.33 -9.93
C VAL A 174 20.78 23.59 -9.42
N SER A 175 21.09 23.67 -8.13
CA SER A 175 21.79 24.81 -7.54
C SER A 175 23.25 24.92 -8.00
N SER A 176 23.94 23.78 -8.17
CA SER A 176 25.34 23.74 -8.62
C SER A 176 25.50 23.79 -10.15
N HIS A 177 24.47 23.42 -10.90
CA HIS A 177 24.46 23.36 -12.37
C HIS A 177 23.23 24.08 -12.95
N PRO A 178 23.06 25.39 -12.71
CA PRO A 178 21.83 26.12 -13.03
C PRO A 178 21.53 26.22 -14.54
N LYS A 179 22.51 25.95 -15.40
CA LYS A 179 22.37 25.95 -16.86
C LYS A 179 22.09 24.57 -17.44
N TYR A 180 22.14 23.52 -16.62
CA TYR A 180 21.94 22.15 -17.05
C TYR A 180 20.47 21.79 -17.03
N ASN A 181 19.95 21.29 -18.15
CA ASN A 181 18.57 20.81 -18.24
C ASN A 181 18.53 19.32 -17.91
N LEU A 182 18.09 18.99 -16.70
CA LEU A 182 17.94 17.60 -16.27
C LEU A 182 16.95 16.84 -17.16
N THR A 183 17.34 15.64 -17.60
CA THR A 183 16.40 14.71 -18.24
C THR A 183 15.51 14.05 -17.19
N THR A 184 14.39 13.44 -17.62
CA THR A 184 13.53 12.65 -16.72
C THR A 184 14.31 11.52 -16.04
N LYS A 185 15.27 10.90 -16.74
CA LYS A 185 16.12 9.83 -16.20
C LYS A 185 17.10 10.36 -15.15
N ASP A 186 17.66 11.54 -15.37
CA ASP A 186 18.53 12.19 -14.37
C ASP A 186 17.78 12.52 -13.08
N VAL A 187 16.56 13.05 -13.20
CA VAL A 187 15.69 13.31 -12.03
C VAL A 187 15.34 12.03 -11.29
N GLU A 188 15.04 10.95 -12.03
CA GLU A 188 14.79 9.62 -11.45
C GLU A 188 16.00 9.13 -10.64
N LEU A 189 17.20 9.23 -11.20
CA LEU A 189 18.45 8.82 -10.55
C LEU A 189 18.77 9.64 -9.30
N LEU A 190 18.73 10.97 -9.39
CA LEU A 190 18.96 11.88 -8.25
C LEU A 190 17.93 11.65 -7.13
N THR A 191 16.67 11.44 -7.49
CA THR A 191 15.61 11.13 -6.51
C THR A 191 15.85 9.76 -5.84
N ALA A 192 16.29 8.76 -6.58
CA ALA A 192 16.57 7.44 -6.06
C ALA A 192 17.74 7.47 -5.05
N PHE A 193 18.82 8.19 -5.36
CA PHE A 193 19.92 8.41 -4.41
C PHE A 193 19.48 9.16 -3.15
N THR A 194 18.69 10.22 -3.31
CA THR A 194 18.10 10.96 -2.17
C THR A 194 17.33 10.04 -1.24
N LYS A 195 16.41 9.22 -1.78
CA LYS A 195 15.59 8.29 -0.98
C LYS A 195 16.42 7.20 -0.32
N TYR A 196 17.42 6.68 -1.03
CA TYR A 196 18.31 5.65 -0.51
C TYR A 196 19.12 6.15 0.69
N GLU A 197 19.76 7.32 0.59
CA GLU A 197 20.54 7.87 1.71
C GLU A 197 19.65 8.18 2.90
N LEU A 198 18.48 8.78 2.67
CA LEU A 198 17.51 9.03 3.74
C LEU A 198 17.05 7.76 4.45
N ALA A 199 16.80 6.66 3.73
CA ALA A 199 16.36 5.40 4.33
C ALA A 199 17.44 4.75 5.18
N VAL A 200 18.71 4.87 4.77
CA VAL A 200 19.86 4.39 5.55
C VAL A 200 20.00 5.21 6.84
N VAL A 201 19.93 6.54 6.75
CA VAL A 201 20.00 7.40 7.93
C VAL A 201 18.78 7.15 8.85
N GLU A 202 17.57 7.06 8.30
CA GLU A 202 16.35 6.72 9.06
C GLU A 202 16.53 5.41 9.84
N GLN A 203 17.08 4.37 9.21
CA GLN A 203 17.33 3.08 9.86
C GLN A 203 18.29 3.22 11.06
N SER A 204 19.35 4.02 10.92
CA SER A 204 20.27 4.34 12.01
C SER A 204 19.57 5.02 13.19
N TYR A 205 18.69 5.98 12.93
CA TYR A 205 17.88 6.62 13.98
C TYR A 205 16.88 5.63 14.62
N LEU A 206 16.22 4.79 13.83
CA LEU A 206 15.28 3.79 14.33
C LEU A 206 15.97 2.78 15.27
N GLU A 207 17.18 2.32 14.93
CA GLU A 207 17.92 1.39 15.78
C GLU A 207 18.45 2.07 17.05
N ALA A 208 18.90 3.33 16.95
CA ALA A 208 19.42 4.07 18.10
C ALA A 208 18.33 4.41 19.12
N PHE A 209 17.14 4.82 18.66
CA PHE A 209 16.11 5.40 19.52
C PHE A 209 14.89 4.50 19.77
N LYS A 210 14.63 3.51 18.91
CA LYS A 210 13.51 2.54 19.04
C LYS A 210 12.16 3.22 19.39
N PRO A 211 11.73 4.21 18.59
CA PRO A 211 10.55 5.04 18.87
C PRO A 211 9.25 4.23 18.93
N SER A 212 8.51 4.32 20.04
CA SER A 212 7.38 3.43 20.36
C SER A 212 6.23 3.43 19.34
N LEU A 213 6.10 4.50 18.55
CA LEU A 213 5.03 4.69 17.58
C LEU A 213 5.35 4.15 16.18
N ASN A 214 6.60 3.74 15.93
CA ASN A 214 6.95 3.02 14.71
C ASN A 214 6.47 1.57 14.81
N GLY A 215 5.54 1.17 13.93
CA GLY A 215 4.99 -0.19 13.94
C GLY A 215 6.02 -1.29 13.65
N ARG A 216 7.13 -0.93 12.99
CA ARG A 216 8.35 -1.74 12.81
C ARG A 216 9.56 -0.81 12.80
N TYR A 217 10.69 -1.24 13.35
CA TYR A 217 11.96 -0.51 13.32
C TYR A 217 12.74 -0.78 12.03
N ILE A 218 12.05 -0.71 10.90
CA ILE A 218 12.61 -1.04 9.60
C ILE A 218 12.26 0.08 8.61
N ALA A 219 13.27 0.80 8.15
CA ALA A 219 13.18 1.66 6.99
C ALA A 219 13.29 0.82 5.72
N THR A 220 12.43 1.10 4.73
CA THR A 220 12.42 0.39 3.45
C THR A 220 12.98 1.27 2.35
N THR A 221 13.93 0.75 1.58
CA THR A 221 14.27 1.34 0.29
C THR A 221 13.37 0.74 -0.79
N SER A 222 12.78 1.60 -1.63
CA SER A 222 12.13 1.13 -2.85
C SER A 222 13.20 0.54 -3.76
N THR A 223 13.04 -0.72 -4.17
CA THR A 223 13.83 -1.24 -5.28
C THR A 223 13.44 -0.43 -6.51
N HIS A 224 14.43 0.09 -7.24
CA HIS A 224 14.21 0.83 -8.48
C HIS A 224 14.59 -0.02 -9.71
N PRO A 225 14.04 -1.24 -9.88
CA PRO A 225 14.52 -2.18 -10.91
C PRO A 225 14.26 -1.69 -12.34
N HIS A 226 13.34 -0.74 -12.53
CA HIS A 226 13.00 -0.15 -13.83
C HIS A 226 13.99 0.94 -14.28
N MET A 227 14.96 1.34 -13.46
CA MET A 227 15.89 2.42 -13.80
C MET A 227 16.84 2.04 -14.96
N LEU A 228 17.20 0.76 -15.08
CA LEU A 228 18.18 0.25 -16.05
C LEU A 228 17.57 -0.27 -17.35
N THR A 229 16.25 -0.16 -17.56
CA THR A 229 15.64 -0.57 -18.82
C THR A 229 15.89 0.49 -19.89
N SER A 230 16.59 0.12 -20.97
CA SER A 230 16.75 0.95 -22.15
C SER A 230 15.41 1.22 -22.83
N VAL A 231 15.27 2.42 -23.41
CA VAL A 231 14.15 2.72 -24.32
C VAL A 231 14.35 1.85 -25.56
N VAL A 232 13.48 0.86 -25.75
CA VAL A 232 13.48 0.07 -26.99
C VAL A 232 12.88 0.96 -28.08
N ASP A 233 13.70 1.40 -29.03
CA ASP A 233 13.21 2.00 -30.26
C ASP A 233 12.22 1.04 -30.95
N PRO A 234 11.11 1.54 -31.50
CA PRO A 234 10.14 0.68 -32.16
C PRO A 234 10.78 -0.01 -33.37
N ILE A 235 10.85 -1.34 -33.31
CA ILE A 235 11.25 -2.20 -34.43
C ILE A 235 10.25 -1.96 -35.58
N PRO A 236 10.69 -1.61 -36.79
CA PRO A 236 9.80 -1.45 -37.93
C PRO A 236 9.36 -2.82 -38.44
N ASN A 237 8.03 -2.98 -38.55
CA ASN A 237 7.27 -3.94 -39.36
C ASN A 237 7.74 -5.40 -39.37
N ILE A 238 7.04 -6.22 -38.59
CA ILE A 238 6.82 -7.63 -38.94
C ILE A 238 5.31 -7.81 -39.15
N GLU A 239 4.90 -7.84 -40.42
CA GLU A 239 3.58 -8.32 -40.84
C GLU A 239 3.51 -9.83 -40.69
N VAL A 240 2.55 -10.34 -39.91
CA VAL A 240 2.09 -11.75 -39.97
C VAL A 240 0.56 -11.77 -39.72
N PRO A 241 -0.20 -12.62 -40.43
CA PRO A 241 -1.56 -12.32 -40.90
C PRO A 241 -2.69 -12.61 -39.93
N LEU A 242 -3.83 -11.93 -40.15
CA LEU A 242 -5.14 -12.31 -39.65
C LEU A 242 -5.54 -13.70 -40.17
N ILE A 243 -5.93 -14.59 -39.27
CA ILE A 243 -6.88 -15.67 -39.56
C ILE A 243 -8.04 -15.49 -38.59
N ALA A 244 -9.20 -15.24 -39.17
CA ALA A 244 -10.50 -15.25 -38.51
C ALA A 244 -10.94 -16.71 -38.30
N GLU A 245 -11.65 -16.98 -37.20
CA GLU A 245 -12.82 -17.85 -37.25
C GLU A 245 -13.73 -17.62 -36.03
N GLU A 246 -15.02 -17.74 -36.31
CA GLU A 246 -16.20 -17.43 -35.51
C GLU A 246 -16.67 -18.65 -34.66
N PRO A 247 -17.74 -18.53 -33.85
CA PRO A 247 -17.91 -19.24 -32.57
C PRO A 247 -18.74 -20.53 -32.67
N LEU A 248 -18.70 -21.35 -31.62
CA LEU A 248 -19.80 -22.28 -31.32
C LEU A 248 -19.92 -22.59 -29.82
N HIS A 249 -21.16 -22.47 -29.34
CA HIS A 249 -21.64 -22.87 -28.03
C HIS A 249 -21.70 -24.39 -27.89
N GLU A 250 -21.40 -24.92 -26.70
CA GLU A 250 -22.11 -26.10 -26.21
C GLU A 250 -22.22 -26.14 -24.67
N LYS A 251 -23.41 -26.51 -24.20
CA LYS A 251 -23.78 -26.70 -22.78
C LYS A 251 -23.30 -28.07 -22.30
N LEU A 252 -22.88 -28.16 -21.05
CA LEU A 252 -23.07 -29.38 -20.25
C LEU A 252 -23.44 -29.02 -18.80
N ASN A 253 -24.68 -29.39 -18.41
CA ASN A 253 -25.04 -29.79 -17.04
C ASN A 253 -24.33 -31.15 -16.79
N HIS A 254 -23.82 -31.53 -15.63
CA HIS A 254 -24.39 -31.82 -14.31
C HIS A 254 -23.15 -32.30 -13.49
N ASP A 255 -23.02 -32.20 -12.17
CA ASP A 255 -23.77 -32.99 -11.21
C ASP A 255 -23.52 -32.48 -9.78
N VAL A 256 -24.52 -32.73 -8.95
CA VAL A 256 -24.47 -32.59 -7.49
C VAL A 256 -23.73 -33.81 -6.96
N ASP A 257 -22.63 -33.61 -6.24
CA ASP A 257 -22.09 -34.65 -5.37
C ASP A 257 -21.90 -34.12 -3.95
N THR A 258 -22.69 -34.70 -3.06
CA THR A 258 -22.75 -34.42 -1.63
C THR A 258 -21.64 -35.19 -0.94
N THR A 259 -20.51 -34.53 -0.68
CA THR A 259 -19.49 -35.03 0.26
C THR A 259 -19.51 -34.21 1.56
N PRO A 260 -19.16 -34.82 2.72
CA PRO A 260 -19.22 -34.14 4.00
C PRO A 260 -18.28 -32.93 4.00
N LYS A 261 -18.83 -31.74 4.29
CA LYS A 261 -18.05 -30.51 4.39
C LYS A 261 -17.08 -30.61 5.57
N VAL A 262 -15.80 -30.79 5.28
CA VAL A 262 -14.73 -30.48 6.23
C VAL A 262 -14.39 -29.00 6.08
N ASP A 263 -14.68 -28.23 7.12
CA ASP A 263 -14.40 -26.81 7.20
C ASP A 263 -12.90 -26.58 7.46
N ILE A 264 -12.18 -26.14 6.42
CA ILE A 264 -10.76 -25.77 6.49
C ILE A 264 -10.56 -24.25 6.63
N SER A 265 -11.62 -23.48 6.91
CA SER A 265 -11.55 -22.00 7.01
C SER A 265 -10.81 -21.49 8.26
N HIS A 266 -10.26 -22.39 9.08
CA HIS A 266 -9.53 -22.07 10.31
C HIS A 266 -8.05 -22.47 10.31
N TRP A 267 -7.51 -22.91 9.18
CA TRP A 267 -6.10 -23.32 9.13
C TRP A 267 -5.21 -22.12 8.83
N THR A 268 -4.90 -21.32 9.84
CA THR A 268 -3.83 -20.31 9.78
C THR A 268 -2.49 -21.00 9.60
N THR A 269 -1.91 -20.88 8.40
CA THR A 269 -0.49 -21.17 8.19
C THR A 269 0.31 -19.96 8.61
N ASP A 270 1.34 -20.16 9.43
CA ASP A 270 2.35 -19.13 9.62
C ASP A 270 3.00 -18.85 8.24
N GLU A 271 2.76 -17.64 7.74
CA GLU A 271 3.20 -17.21 6.42
C GLU A 271 4.74 -17.18 6.29
N ASN A 272 5.46 -17.29 7.42
CA ASN A 272 6.92 -17.31 7.50
C ASN A 272 7.52 -18.73 7.44
N LEU A 273 6.70 -19.78 7.30
CA LEU A 273 7.23 -21.14 7.18
C LEU A 273 7.92 -21.35 5.82
N PRO A 274 9.07 -22.06 5.81
CA PRO A 274 9.77 -22.37 4.58
C PRO A 274 8.93 -23.28 3.68
N VAL A 275 8.99 -23.01 2.39
CA VAL A 275 8.20 -23.68 1.35
C VAL A 275 9.14 -24.33 0.35
N GLN A 276 8.88 -25.59 0.02
CA GLN A 276 9.55 -26.30 -1.05
C GLN A 276 8.57 -26.50 -2.20
N ILE A 277 9.05 -26.31 -3.42
CA ILE A 277 8.27 -26.55 -4.64
C ILE A 277 8.91 -27.69 -5.40
N TYR A 278 8.07 -28.60 -5.87
CA TYR A 278 8.46 -29.75 -6.66
C TYR A 278 7.68 -29.78 -7.98
N ASP A 279 8.25 -30.41 -8.99
CA ASP A 279 7.47 -30.87 -10.14
C ASP A 279 6.68 -32.14 -9.78
N MET A 280 5.95 -32.68 -10.77
CA MET A 280 5.17 -33.91 -10.60
C MET A 280 6.03 -35.17 -10.44
N ASP A 281 7.30 -35.13 -10.82
CA ASP A 281 8.25 -36.22 -10.67
C ASP A 281 9.01 -36.16 -9.33
N SER A 282 8.59 -35.25 -8.42
CA SER A 282 9.20 -35.00 -7.11
C SER A 282 10.61 -34.41 -7.17
N ASN A 283 11.01 -33.80 -8.28
CA ASN A 283 12.25 -33.03 -8.36
C ASN A 283 12.06 -31.65 -7.73
N PRO A 284 12.99 -31.17 -6.89
CA PRO A 284 12.88 -29.85 -6.28
C PRO A 284 13.10 -28.74 -7.32
N LEU A 285 12.09 -27.89 -7.52
CA LEU A 285 12.14 -26.71 -8.38
C LEU A 285 12.64 -25.47 -7.64
N GLY A 286 12.47 -25.40 -6.32
CA GLY A 286 12.98 -24.28 -5.52
C GLY A 286 12.59 -24.31 -4.05
N SER A 287 13.47 -23.77 -3.21
CA SER A 287 13.29 -23.60 -1.77
C SER A 287 13.10 -22.12 -1.43
N PHE A 288 12.03 -21.80 -0.71
CA PHE A 288 11.64 -20.43 -0.42
C PHE A 288 11.50 -20.22 1.08
N LYS A 289 11.86 -19.03 1.55
CA LYS A 289 11.77 -18.67 2.98
C LYS A 289 10.33 -18.50 3.47
N SER A 290 9.37 -18.35 2.55
CA SER A 290 7.95 -18.11 2.84
C SER A 290 7.07 -18.41 1.62
N LEU A 291 5.77 -18.61 1.85
CA LEU A 291 4.75 -18.66 0.80
C LEU A 291 4.71 -17.37 -0.04
N ARG A 292 5.02 -16.22 0.56
CA ARG A 292 5.06 -14.93 -0.16
C ARG A 292 6.21 -14.86 -1.15
N SER A 293 7.40 -15.31 -0.74
CA SER A 293 8.56 -15.38 -1.66
C SER A 293 8.32 -16.37 -2.80
N ALA A 294 7.71 -17.52 -2.52
CA ALA A 294 7.32 -18.48 -3.56
C ALA A 294 6.30 -17.88 -4.54
N ALA A 295 5.28 -17.17 -4.02
CA ALA A 295 4.25 -16.54 -4.84
C ALA A 295 4.80 -15.43 -5.75
N GLN A 296 5.77 -14.67 -5.26
CA GLN A 296 6.43 -13.63 -6.04
C GLN A 296 7.19 -14.22 -7.22
N GLU A 297 7.94 -15.30 -7.00
CA GLU A 297 8.71 -15.98 -8.05
C GLU A 297 7.78 -16.62 -9.10
N LEU A 298 6.70 -17.26 -8.65
CA LEU A 298 5.71 -17.92 -9.50
C LEU A 298 4.67 -16.96 -10.11
N ARG A 299 4.80 -15.65 -9.87
CA ARG A 299 3.90 -14.59 -10.37
C ARG A 299 2.41 -14.86 -10.07
N THR A 300 2.12 -15.34 -8.86
CA THR A 300 0.76 -15.71 -8.44
C THR A 300 0.43 -15.14 -7.05
N SER A 301 -0.77 -15.43 -6.55
CA SER A 301 -1.18 -15.04 -5.20
C SER A 301 -0.70 -16.04 -4.16
N HIS A 302 -0.09 -15.55 -3.07
CA HIS A 302 0.27 -16.38 -1.92
C HIS A 302 -0.96 -17.06 -1.29
N GLN A 303 -2.15 -16.46 -1.38
CA GLN A 303 -3.41 -17.07 -0.92
C GLN A 303 -3.81 -18.26 -1.79
N LEU A 304 -3.49 -18.24 -3.08
CA LEU A 304 -3.72 -19.36 -3.98
C LEU A 304 -2.74 -20.48 -3.64
N LEU A 305 -1.44 -20.20 -3.58
CA LEU A 305 -0.43 -21.20 -3.21
C LEU A 305 -0.70 -21.82 -1.84
N SER A 306 -1.12 -21.04 -0.84
CA SER A 306 -1.46 -21.55 0.49
C SER A 306 -2.56 -22.61 0.47
N ARG A 307 -3.52 -22.54 -0.46
CA ARG A 307 -4.59 -23.54 -0.60
C ARG A 307 -4.06 -24.85 -1.16
N TYR A 308 -3.25 -24.77 -2.22
CA TYR A 308 -2.65 -25.95 -2.85
C TYR A 308 -1.53 -26.56 -1.99
N ALA A 309 -0.86 -25.78 -1.16
CA ALA A 309 0.14 -26.27 -0.22
C ALA A 309 -0.41 -27.18 0.89
N LYS A 310 -1.71 -27.04 1.20
CA LYS A 310 -2.42 -27.83 2.21
C LYS A 310 -3.28 -28.93 1.61
N SER A 311 -3.41 -28.96 0.29
CA SER A 311 -4.25 -29.90 -0.42
C SER A 311 -3.38 -30.96 -1.07
N VAL A 312 -3.97 -32.15 -1.28
CA VAL A 312 -3.38 -33.18 -2.15
C VAL A 312 -3.48 -32.82 -3.64
N SER A 313 -4.18 -31.73 -3.98
CA SER A 313 -4.26 -31.24 -5.35
C SER A 313 -2.98 -30.50 -5.78
N HIS A 314 -2.59 -30.69 -7.03
CA HIS A 314 -1.48 -29.98 -7.67
C HIS A 314 -1.97 -28.65 -8.25
N TRP A 315 -1.06 -27.67 -8.36
CA TRP A 315 -1.36 -26.39 -8.98
C TRP A 315 -0.64 -26.30 -10.32
N HIS A 316 -1.39 -26.02 -11.39
CA HIS A 316 -0.80 -25.66 -12.67
C HIS A 316 -0.21 -24.24 -12.58
N SER A 317 1.10 -24.11 -12.76
CA SER A 317 1.81 -22.82 -12.77
C SER A 317 1.80 -22.23 -14.17
N PRO A 318 1.01 -21.17 -14.48
CA PRO A 318 0.98 -20.59 -15.81
C PRO A 318 2.29 -19.88 -16.18
N HIS A 319 3.15 -19.60 -15.20
CA HIS A 319 4.45 -18.98 -15.44
C HIS A 319 5.50 -20.00 -15.90
N LEU A 320 5.44 -21.22 -15.36
CA LEU A 320 6.38 -22.31 -15.68
C LEU A 320 5.81 -23.29 -16.71
N ASP A 321 4.50 -23.20 -16.99
CA ASP A 321 3.73 -24.08 -17.87
C ASP A 321 3.78 -25.56 -17.47
N ILE A 322 3.81 -25.83 -16.16
CA ILE A 322 3.86 -27.18 -15.58
C ILE A 322 3.00 -27.26 -14.33
N ASP A 323 2.58 -28.48 -13.97
CA ASP A 323 1.98 -28.78 -12.68
C ASP A 323 3.05 -28.88 -11.59
N ILE A 324 2.78 -28.24 -10.45
CA ILE A 324 3.72 -28.18 -9.34
C ILE A 324 3.06 -28.63 -8.04
N ASN A 325 3.86 -29.26 -7.20
CA ASN A 325 3.52 -29.66 -5.85
C ASN A 325 4.19 -28.70 -4.84
N ILE A 326 3.43 -28.20 -3.88
CA ILE A 326 3.91 -27.21 -2.90
C ILE A 326 3.92 -27.83 -1.52
N GLU A 327 5.07 -27.89 -0.85
CA GLU A 327 5.22 -28.47 0.49
C GLU A 327 5.62 -27.39 1.49
N ILE A 328 4.96 -27.36 2.64
CA ILE A 328 5.34 -26.50 3.77
C ILE A 328 5.85 -27.41 4.87
N LYS A 329 7.08 -27.17 5.33
CA LYS A 329 7.72 -28.03 6.33
C LYS A 329 6.88 -28.05 7.62
N GLY A 330 6.44 -29.25 8.01
CA GLY A 330 5.65 -29.48 9.22
C GLY A 330 4.14 -29.33 9.05
N ILE A 331 3.62 -29.35 7.81
CA ILE A 331 2.20 -29.30 7.51
C ILE A 331 1.81 -30.48 6.63
N ASP A 332 0.90 -31.30 7.14
CA ASP A 332 0.33 -32.41 6.38
C ASP A 332 -0.71 -31.90 5.36
N LYS A 333 -0.77 -32.58 4.20
CA LYS A 333 -1.72 -32.26 3.13
C LYS A 333 -2.99 -33.06 3.29
N GLU A 334 -4.14 -32.38 3.23
CA GLU A 334 -5.46 -33.00 3.35
C GLU A 334 -6.47 -32.35 2.38
N GLY A 335 -7.37 -33.16 1.83
CA GLY A 335 -8.51 -32.68 1.02
C GLY A 335 -8.16 -32.08 -0.35
N THR A 336 -9.18 -31.71 -1.12
CA THR A 336 -9.08 -31.11 -2.46
C THR A 336 -9.33 -29.60 -2.42
N VAL A 337 -8.72 -28.83 -3.35
CA VAL A 337 -8.94 -27.38 -3.41
C VAL A 337 -10.33 -27.05 -3.96
N VAL A 338 -11.17 -26.40 -3.14
CA VAL A 338 -12.47 -25.85 -3.57
C VAL A 338 -12.38 -24.32 -3.68
N HIS A 339 -12.72 -23.77 -4.84
CA HIS A 339 -12.70 -22.33 -5.08
C HIS A 339 -13.81 -21.61 -4.26
N PRO A 340 -13.52 -20.50 -3.55
CA PRO A 340 -14.51 -19.78 -2.76
C PRO A 340 -15.42 -18.96 -3.68
N SER A 341 -16.31 -19.64 -4.38
CA SER A 341 -17.43 -19.01 -5.09
C SER A 341 -18.79 -19.38 -4.50
N VAL A 342 -18.85 -20.16 -3.42
CA VAL A 342 -20.11 -20.63 -2.83
C VAL A 342 -20.07 -20.62 -1.29
N ASN A 343 -19.88 -19.44 -0.70
CA ASN A 343 -20.36 -19.23 0.68
C ASN A 343 -21.80 -18.71 0.59
N SER A 344 -22.74 -19.57 0.19
CA SER A 344 -24.16 -19.27 0.35
C SER A 344 -24.51 -19.38 1.84
N HIS A 345 -24.82 -18.25 2.46
CA HIS A 345 -25.38 -18.28 3.81
C HIS A 345 -26.88 -18.58 3.71
N PRO A 346 -27.44 -19.44 4.59
CA PRO A 346 -28.85 -19.74 4.56
C PRO A 346 -29.67 -18.49 4.87
N THR A 347 -30.92 -18.44 4.38
CA THR A 347 -31.84 -17.33 4.64
C THR A 347 -32.09 -17.17 6.14
N LEU A 348 -32.16 -15.92 6.61
CA LEU A 348 -32.52 -15.60 7.97
C LEU A 348 -34.03 -15.76 8.15
N VAL A 349 -34.44 -16.54 9.14
CA VAL A 349 -35.86 -16.74 9.51
C VAL A 349 -36.12 -16.07 10.84
N HIS A 350 -37.13 -15.20 10.91
CA HIS A 350 -37.58 -14.51 12.12
C HIS A 350 -39.10 -14.28 12.05
N ASN A 351 -39.74 -14.08 13.20
CA ASN A 351 -41.19 -13.85 13.30
C ASN A 351 -41.56 -12.38 13.54
N LEU A 352 -40.62 -11.46 13.27
CA LEU A 352 -40.83 -10.02 13.42
C LEU A 352 -41.64 -9.47 12.25
N GLU A 353 -42.64 -8.63 12.53
CA GLU A 353 -43.38 -7.87 11.53
C GLU A 353 -42.51 -6.73 10.99
N LEU A 354 -42.22 -6.78 9.69
CA LEU A 354 -41.36 -5.80 9.01
C LEU A 354 -42.16 -5.01 7.98
N VAL A 355 -41.89 -3.71 7.87
CA VAL A 355 -42.49 -2.82 6.88
C VAL A 355 -41.70 -2.88 5.58
N GLU A 356 -42.40 -2.77 4.44
CA GLU A 356 -41.79 -2.66 3.13
C GLU A 356 -40.85 -1.46 2.99
N ASP A 357 -39.84 -1.61 2.14
CA ASP A 357 -38.84 -0.60 1.78
C ASP A 357 -38.01 -0.08 2.99
N ARG A 358 -37.99 -0.83 4.10
CA ARG A 358 -37.14 -0.60 5.28
C ARG A 358 -36.12 -1.72 5.48
N ILE A 359 -34.95 -1.36 5.98
CA ILE A 359 -33.87 -2.26 6.39
C ILE A 359 -33.82 -2.31 7.90
N TYR A 360 -33.78 -3.51 8.48
CA TYR A 360 -33.81 -3.72 9.92
C TYR A 360 -32.51 -4.32 10.41
N ALA A 361 -32.02 -3.80 11.54
CA ALA A 361 -30.99 -4.46 12.34
C ALA A 361 -31.66 -5.24 13.46
N ILE A 362 -31.44 -6.55 13.50
CA ILE A 362 -32.02 -7.46 14.49
C ILE A 362 -30.93 -7.98 15.42
N SER A 363 -31.26 -8.11 16.69
CA SER A 363 -30.44 -8.74 17.71
C SER A 363 -30.07 -10.19 17.36
N THR A 364 -29.01 -10.69 18.00
CA THR A 364 -28.51 -12.05 17.78
C THR A 364 -29.50 -13.15 18.17
N ASP A 365 -30.43 -12.85 19.10
CA ASP A 365 -31.49 -13.74 19.56
C ASP A 365 -32.77 -13.70 18.70
N LEU A 366 -32.78 -12.86 17.65
CA LEU A 366 -33.88 -12.69 16.69
C LEU A 366 -35.20 -12.15 17.29
N LYS A 367 -35.16 -11.60 18.51
CA LYS A 367 -36.35 -11.13 19.23
C LYS A 367 -36.55 -9.63 19.21
N ALA A 368 -35.49 -8.85 19.01
CA ALA A 368 -35.54 -7.40 19.11
C ALA A 368 -35.06 -6.72 17.82
N ILE A 369 -35.82 -5.70 17.40
CA ILE A 369 -35.40 -4.75 16.37
C ILE A 369 -34.60 -3.66 17.05
N PHE A 370 -33.35 -3.51 16.64
CA PHE A 370 -32.42 -2.51 17.17
C PHE A 370 -32.51 -1.17 16.42
N GLY A 371 -33.02 -1.21 15.19
CA GLY A 371 -33.28 -0.01 14.39
C GLY A 371 -33.85 -0.37 13.02
N ASP A 372 -34.56 0.58 12.43
CA ASP A 372 -35.15 0.48 11.10
C ASP A 372 -34.76 1.68 10.24
N TYR A 373 -34.38 1.40 9.00
CA TYR A 373 -33.64 2.34 8.17
C TYR A 373 -34.20 2.41 6.75
N PRO A 374 -34.20 3.57 6.10
CA PRO A 374 -34.73 3.71 4.73
C PRO A 374 -33.84 3.06 3.67
N SER A 375 -32.61 2.65 3.99
CA SER A 375 -31.71 1.99 3.05
C SER A 375 -30.57 1.25 3.76
N VAL A 376 -29.86 0.39 3.01
CA VAL A 376 -28.63 -0.27 3.48
C VAL A 376 -27.54 0.74 3.84
N TYR A 377 -27.48 1.87 3.13
CA TYR A 377 -26.53 2.94 3.42
C TYR A 377 -26.87 3.63 4.74
N ALA A 378 -28.14 3.93 4.98
CA ALA A 378 -28.61 4.51 6.24
C ALA A 378 -28.36 3.56 7.42
N ALA A 379 -28.63 2.26 7.23
CA ALA A 379 -28.32 1.23 8.23
C ALA A 379 -26.81 1.14 8.50
N ALA A 380 -25.97 1.19 7.46
CA ALA A 380 -24.52 1.19 7.60
C ALA A 380 -24.01 2.42 8.35
N ALA A 381 -24.53 3.61 8.04
CA ALA A 381 -24.16 4.85 8.73
C ALA A 381 -24.57 4.82 10.20
N ALA A 382 -25.81 4.42 10.51
CA ALA A 382 -26.32 4.34 11.87
C ALA A 382 -25.56 3.32 12.73
N HIS A 383 -25.18 2.17 12.16
CA HIS A 383 -24.39 1.15 12.83
C HIS A 383 -22.86 1.32 12.67
N GLN A 384 -22.41 2.43 12.08
CA GLN A 384 -21.00 2.75 11.84
C GLN A 384 -20.23 1.62 11.12
N VAL A 385 -20.87 0.98 10.14
CA VAL A 385 -20.26 -0.06 9.31
C VAL A 385 -19.49 0.60 8.16
N VAL A 386 -18.17 0.47 8.20
CA VAL A 386 -17.23 1.08 7.23
C VAL A 386 -17.50 0.63 5.78
N ASP A 387 -17.87 -0.63 5.58
CA ASP A 387 -18.23 -1.16 4.26
C ASP A 387 -19.69 -1.61 4.22
N TYR A 388 -20.57 -0.72 3.77
CA TYR A 388 -22.00 -1.02 3.58
C TYR A 388 -22.22 -2.22 2.64
N LYS A 389 -21.26 -2.56 1.77
CA LYS A 389 -21.35 -3.74 0.90
C LYS A 389 -21.39 -5.03 1.70
N ARG A 390 -20.88 -5.03 2.94
CA ARG A 390 -20.98 -6.17 3.86
C ARG A 390 -22.43 -6.41 4.29
N ILE A 391 -23.14 -5.36 4.69
CA ILE A 391 -24.59 -5.45 4.98
C ILE A 391 -25.34 -5.86 3.71
N ASN A 392 -25.06 -5.20 2.59
CA ASN A 392 -25.72 -5.50 1.31
C ASN A 392 -25.53 -6.95 0.84
N ARG A 393 -24.36 -7.54 1.12
CA ARG A 393 -24.03 -8.92 0.75
C ARG A 393 -24.75 -9.96 1.61
N TYR A 394 -25.05 -9.63 2.86
CA TYR A 394 -25.56 -10.57 3.86
C TYR A 394 -26.97 -10.24 4.33
N ILE A 395 -27.63 -9.26 3.72
CA ILE A 395 -28.99 -8.88 4.08
C ILE A 395 -29.96 -10.03 3.81
N GLY A 396 -30.82 -10.33 4.79
CA GLY A 396 -31.73 -11.49 4.73
C GLY A 396 -31.02 -12.84 4.86
N MET A 397 -29.72 -12.86 5.19
CA MET A 397 -28.96 -14.09 5.40
C MET A 397 -28.61 -14.29 6.87
N LYS A 398 -28.48 -15.56 7.28
CA LYS A 398 -28.02 -15.98 8.61
C LYS A 398 -26.50 -15.79 8.75
N LYS A 399 -26.05 -14.56 8.54
CA LYS A 399 -24.67 -14.11 8.74
C LYS A 399 -24.66 -12.84 9.56
N LEU A 400 -24.10 -12.97 10.75
CA LEU A 400 -23.88 -11.85 11.65
C LEU A 400 -22.88 -10.86 11.05
N THR A 401 -23.28 -9.59 11.06
CA THR A 401 -22.42 -8.48 10.65
C THR A 401 -21.92 -7.77 11.90
N LYS A 402 -20.60 -7.82 12.11
CA LYS A 402 -19.94 -7.10 13.19
C LYS A 402 -19.91 -5.61 12.85
N THR A 403 -20.40 -4.80 13.77
CA THR A 403 -20.49 -3.34 13.70
C THR A 403 -19.86 -2.74 14.95
N ASN A 404 -19.66 -1.42 15.01
CA ASN A 404 -19.13 -0.78 16.21
C ASN A 404 -20.13 -0.77 17.37
N LEU A 405 -21.43 -0.85 17.08
CA LEU A 405 -22.50 -0.89 18.07
C LEU A 405 -22.83 -2.31 18.55
N GLY A 406 -22.07 -3.32 18.09
CA GLY A 406 -22.32 -4.72 18.38
C GLY A 406 -22.48 -5.58 17.13
N THR A 407 -23.03 -6.77 17.29
CA THR A 407 -23.18 -7.73 16.19
C THR A 407 -24.65 -7.95 15.90
N PHE A 408 -25.07 -7.70 14.67
CA PHE A 408 -26.47 -7.71 14.27
C PHE A 408 -26.69 -8.57 13.04
N TYR A 409 -27.91 -9.08 12.90
CA TYR A 409 -28.43 -9.51 11.62
C TYR A 409 -29.04 -8.32 10.90
N PHE A 410 -28.90 -8.27 9.58
CA PHE A 410 -29.60 -7.29 8.75
C PHE A 410 -30.61 -8.00 7.87
N THR A 411 -31.83 -7.48 7.82
CA THR A 411 -32.93 -8.06 7.04
C THR A 411 -33.85 -6.97 6.51
N ALA A 412 -34.84 -7.35 5.71
CA ALA A 412 -35.91 -6.49 5.24
C ALA A 412 -37.18 -7.33 5.00
N HIS A 413 -38.30 -6.66 4.71
CA HIS A 413 -39.50 -7.35 4.24
C HIS A 413 -39.21 -8.21 2.99
N GLU A 414 -39.93 -9.32 2.80
CA GLU A 414 -39.67 -10.29 1.72
C GLU A 414 -39.63 -9.63 0.33
N GLU A 415 -40.60 -8.77 0.04
CA GLU A 415 -40.66 -8.02 -1.24
C GLU A 415 -39.49 -7.04 -1.39
N THR A 416 -38.98 -6.48 -0.29
CA THR A 416 -37.80 -5.61 -0.30
C THR A 416 -36.52 -6.42 -0.57
N LEU A 417 -36.41 -7.62 0.01
CA LEU A 417 -35.31 -8.55 -0.27
C LEU A 417 -35.32 -9.02 -1.74
N LYS A 418 -36.50 -9.30 -2.30
CA LYS A 418 -36.67 -9.59 -3.74
C LYS A 418 -36.23 -8.40 -4.61
N LYS A 419 -36.67 -7.17 -4.30
CA LYS A 419 -36.23 -5.95 -5.00
C LYS A 419 -34.70 -5.76 -4.93
N LEU A 420 -34.08 -6.00 -3.77
CA LEU A 420 -32.64 -5.84 -3.56
C LEU A 420 -31.81 -6.90 -4.30
N SER A 421 -32.28 -8.15 -4.32
CA SER A 421 -31.63 -9.26 -5.03
C SER A 421 -31.84 -9.18 -6.55
N ALA A 422 -32.98 -8.66 -7.01
CA ALA A 422 -33.31 -8.47 -8.41
C ALA A 422 -32.67 -7.22 -9.04
N ARG A 423 -31.95 -6.39 -8.27
CA ARG A 423 -31.14 -5.30 -8.82
C ARG A 423 -30.11 -5.89 -9.77
N LYS A 424 -30.37 -5.79 -11.08
CA LYS A 424 -29.39 -6.13 -12.12
C LYS A 424 -28.08 -5.46 -11.76
N ARG A 425 -26.98 -6.23 -11.78
CA ARG A 425 -25.64 -5.65 -11.71
C ARG A 425 -25.61 -4.52 -12.72
N HIS A 426 -25.24 -3.33 -12.27
CA HIS A 426 -25.14 -2.17 -13.14
C HIS A 426 -24.32 -2.61 -14.36
N GLU A 427 -24.96 -2.72 -15.52
CA GLU A 427 -24.26 -3.09 -16.72
C GLU A 427 -23.21 -2.01 -16.92
N SER A 428 -21.96 -2.45 -16.97
CA SER A 428 -20.84 -1.54 -17.11
C SER A 428 -21.00 -0.85 -18.45
N LYS A 429 -21.06 0.49 -18.42
CA LYS A 429 -21.17 1.26 -19.65
C LYS A 429 -19.96 0.96 -20.55
N PRO A 430 -20.18 0.76 -21.86
CA PRO A 430 -19.08 0.61 -22.79
C PRO A 430 -18.21 1.86 -22.77
N VAL A 431 -16.93 1.70 -23.08
CA VAL A 431 -15.95 2.79 -23.17
C VAL A 431 -15.32 2.73 -24.54
N VAL A 432 -15.43 3.82 -25.29
CA VAL A 432 -14.71 4.02 -26.53
C VAL A 432 -13.36 4.63 -26.19
N VAL A 433 -12.30 3.96 -26.60
CA VAL A 433 -10.91 4.40 -26.43
C VAL A 433 -10.41 4.82 -27.80
N LEU A 434 -10.10 6.11 -27.95
CA LEU A 434 -9.36 6.62 -29.11
C LEU A 434 -7.89 6.75 -28.71
N ASP A 435 -7.03 5.96 -29.33
CA ASP A 435 -5.60 6.17 -29.28
C ASP A 435 -5.23 7.32 -30.20
N LEU A 436 -4.71 8.41 -29.63
CA LEU A 436 -4.35 9.62 -30.37
C LEU A 436 -2.99 9.51 -31.05
N ASN A 437 -2.20 8.48 -30.76
CA ASN A 437 -0.93 8.23 -31.43
C ASN A 437 -1.13 7.40 -32.70
N THR A 438 -2.04 6.43 -32.67
CA THR A 438 -2.36 5.58 -33.83
C THR A 438 -3.64 6.01 -34.55
N ASN A 439 -4.42 6.92 -33.96
CA ASN A 439 -5.75 7.33 -34.39
C ASN A 439 -6.78 6.17 -34.48
N ILE A 440 -6.50 5.05 -33.80
CA ILE A 440 -7.37 3.87 -33.75
C ILE A 440 -8.39 4.05 -32.64
N SER A 441 -9.66 3.86 -32.99
CA SER A 441 -10.77 3.84 -32.02
C SER A 441 -11.22 2.41 -31.77
N GLN A 442 -11.27 2.02 -30.50
CA GLN A 442 -11.71 0.69 -30.10
C GLN A 442 -12.73 0.77 -28.95
N GLN A 443 -13.83 0.05 -29.08
CA GLN A 443 -14.87 -0.01 -28.07
C GLN A 443 -14.64 -1.20 -27.14
N TYR A 444 -14.71 -0.93 -25.83
CA TYR A 444 -14.59 -1.93 -24.79
C TYR A 444 -15.91 -2.07 -24.04
N PRO A 445 -16.33 -3.28 -23.62
CA PRO A 445 -17.57 -3.48 -22.87
C PRO A 445 -17.60 -2.82 -21.49
N SER A 446 -16.44 -2.39 -20.96
CA SER A 446 -16.32 -1.72 -19.65
C SER A 446 -14.96 -1.05 -19.49
N VAL A 447 -14.88 -0.11 -18.54
CA VAL A 447 -13.62 0.44 -18.03
C VAL A 447 -12.65 -0.66 -17.61
N THR A 448 -13.12 -1.72 -16.96
CA THR A 448 -12.26 -2.82 -16.50
C THR A 448 -11.66 -3.62 -17.65
N LYS A 449 -12.41 -3.82 -18.74
CA LYS A 449 -11.92 -4.48 -19.95
C LYS A 449 -10.93 -3.60 -20.70
N ALA A 450 -11.20 -2.30 -20.82
CA ALA A 450 -10.25 -1.31 -21.35
C ALA A 450 -8.96 -1.26 -20.51
N SER A 451 -9.09 -1.27 -19.19
CA SER A 451 -7.96 -1.27 -18.24
C SER A 451 -7.02 -2.46 -18.45
N LYS A 452 -7.57 -3.66 -18.61
CA LYS A 452 -6.78 -4.87 -18.87
C LYS A 452 -6.11 -4.84 -20.25
N ALA A 453 -6.84 -4.44 -21.29
CA ALA A 453 -6.32 -4.40 -22.65
C ALA A 453 -5.20 -3.35 -22.82
N LEU A 454 -5.42 -2.15 -22.27
CA LEU A 454 -4.48 -1.03 -22.35
C LEU A 454 -3.36 -1.10 -21.30
N LYS A 455 -3.40 -2.11 -20.40
CA LYS A 455 -2.53 -2.22 -19.22
C LYS A 455 -2.47 -0.90 -18.45
N LEU A 456 -3.63 -0.26 -18.28
CA LEU A 456 -3.80 1.02 -17.60
C LEU A 456 -4.67 0.82 -16.36
N HIS A 457 -4.29 1.36 -15.21
CA HIS A 457 -5.15 1.27 -14.02
C HIS A 457 -6.50 1.95 -14.29
N HIS A 458 -7.60 1.30 -13.88
CA HIS A 458 -8.97 1.74 -14.15
C HIS A 458 -9.26 3.15 -13.63
N ASP A 459 -8.60 3.59 -12.55
CA ASP A 459 -8.73 4.96 -12.02
C ASP A 459 -8.28 6.02 -13.02
N TYR A 460 -7.25 5.76 -13.83
CA TYR A 460 -6.80 6.71 -14.85
C TYR A 460 -7.80 6.82 -15.99
N ILE A 461 -8.46 5.72 -16.37
CA ILE A 461 -9.54 5.74 -17.35
C ILE A 461 -10.72 6.53 -16.79
N ASN A 462 -11.17 6.22 -15.56
CA ASN A 462 -12.29 6.91 -14.91
C ASN A 462 -12.04 8.41 -14.73
N LYS A 463 -10.81 8.82 -14.39
CA LYS A 463 -10.43 10.22 -14.22
C LYS A 463 -10.55 11.03 -15.51
N HIS A 464 -10.27 10.41 -16.66
CA HIS A 464 -10.22 11.10 -17.95
C HIS A 464 -11.42 10.80 -18.87
N LEU A 465 -12.32 9.90 -18.45
CA LEU A 465 -13.57 9.59 -19.14
C LEU A 465 -14.41 10.85 -19.34
N ASP A 466 -14.70 11.19 -20.60
CA ASP A 466 -15.46 12.38 -21.05
C ASP A 466 -14.89 13.74 -20.62
N ARG A 467 -13.71 13.76 -20.00
CA ARG A 467 -13.15 14.95 -19.34
C ARG A 467 -11.83 15.42 -19.94
N GLY A 468 -11.11 14.55 -20.65
CA GLY A 468 -9.85 14.94 -21.29
C GLY A 468 -9.08 13.78 -21.91
N VAL A 469 -7.87 14.10 -22.36
CA VAL A 469 -6.91 13.11 -22.88
C VAL A 469 -6.07 12.60 -21.72
N TYR A 470 -6.05 11.29 -21.52
CA TYR A 470 -5.04 10.65 -20.72
C TYR A 470 -3.72 10.67 -21.48
N MET A 471 -2.68 11.18 -20.85
CA MET A 471 -1.31 11.09 -21.32
C MET A 471 -0.49 10.39 -20.26
N SER A 472 0.17 9.30 -20.62
CA SER A 472 1.11 8.64 -19.73
C SER A 472 2.30 9.55 -19.42
N LEU A 473 2.96 9.32 -18.28
CA LEU A 473 4.08 10.13 -17.80
C LEU A 473 5.26 10.16 -18.78
N ASP A 474 5.42 9.12 -19.59
CA ASP A 474 6.40 8.99 -20.67
C ASP A 474 5.89 9.55 -22.02
N GLY A 475 4.66 10.06 -22.09
CA GLY A 475 4.04 10.62 -23.30
C GLY A 475 3.67 9.60 -24.38
N THR A 476 4.07 8.33 -24.21
CA THR A 476 3.94 7.27 -25.23
C THR A 476 2.51 6.77 -25.43
N ARG A 477 1.63 6.98 -24.45
CA ARG A 477 0.23 6.57 -24.48
C ARG A 477 -0.66 7.78 -24.33
N ARG A 478 -1.33 8.15 -25.42
CA ARG A 478 -2.28 9.26 -25.46
C ARG A 478 -3.66 8.71 -25.81
N PHE A 479 -4.53 8.58 -24.82
CA PHE A 479 -5.86 8.03 -25.01
C PHE A 479 -6.92 9.07 -24.70
N LYS A 480 -7.94 9.18 -25.57
CA LYS A 480 -9.19 9.86 -25.24
C LYS A 480 -10.23 8.79 -24.92
N PHE A 481 -10.80 8.89 -23.72
CA PHE A 481 -11.84 7.96 -23.26
C PHE A 481 -13.20 8.65 -23.36
N THR A 482 -14.13 8.03 -24.07
CA THR A 482 -15.51 8.48 -24.18
C THR A 482 -16.46 7.40 -23.70
N SER A 483 -17.47 7.78 -22.92
CA SER A 483 -18.54 6.86 -22.57
C SER A 483 -19.29 6.44 -23.85
N GLY A 484 -19.37 5.13 -24.08
CA GLY A 484 -20.24 4.59 -25.11
C GLY A 484 -21.70 4.68 -24.65
N GLN A 485 -22.60 4.94 -25.59
CA GLN A 485 -24.05 4.93 -25.33
C GLN A 485 -24.54 3.54 -24.92
#